data_AF-A0A1Z8B896-F1
#
_entry.id   AF-A0A1Z8B896-F1
#
_cell.length_a   1.000
_cell.length_b   1.000
_cell.length_c   1.000
_cell.angle_alpha   90.00
_cell.angle_beta   90.00
_cell.angle_gamma   90.00
#
_symmetry.space_group_name_H-M   'P 1'
#
loop_
_entity.id
_entity.type
_entity.pdbx_description
1 polymer ?
#
loop_
_entity_poly.entity_id
_entity_poly.type
_entity_poly.pdbx_seq_one_letter_code
_entity_poly.pdbx_strand_id
1 'polypeptide(L)'
;MKYSKKSFHFAIISSILLLVFTLLSQTARTATNNINDIAGYLMTLYLVTVTLGLVFSILSIKEPYHWKKYVGIGINIFLFVMTGIAIAGNLQDMVEAFS
;
A
#
# COMPACT_ATOMS: atom_id res chain seq x y z
N MET A 1 6.12 -18.58 13.59
CA MET A 1 5.80 -17.94 12.29
C MET A 1 4.46 -17.21 12.33
N LYS A 2 4.12 -16.55 13.45
CA LYS A 2 2.85 -15.83 13.56
C LYS A 2 2.92 -14.52 12.77
N TYR A 3 4.09 -13.87 12.78
CA TYR A 3 4.28 -12.55 12.17
C TYR A 3 4.68 -12.64 10.70
N SER A 4 5.56 -13.59 10.32
CA SER A 4 5.94 -13.80 8.90
C SER A 4 4.74 -14.15 8.02
N LYS A 5 3.81 -14.98 8.53
CA LYS A 5 2.58 -15.31 7.79
C LYS A 5 1.73 -14.06 7.60
N LYS A 6 1.51 -13.26 8.65
CA LYS A 6 0.72 -12.02 8.57
C LYS A 6 1.36 -11.00 7.63
N SER A 7 2.66 -10.73 7.77
CA SER A 7 3.42 -9.87 6.86
C SER A 7 3.23 -10.26 5.40
N PHE A 8 3.32 -11.55 5.10
CA PHE A 8 3.09 -12.05 3.74
C PHE A 8 1.64 -11.86 3.24
N HIS A 9 0.63 -12.05 4.10
CA HIS A 9 -0.75 -11.78 3.72
C HIS A 9 -0.98 -10.30 3.44
N PHE A 10 -0.44 -9.40 4.27
CA PHE A 10 -0.53 -7.96 4.04
C PHE A 10 0.17 -7.55 2.73
N ALA A 11 1.34 -8.13 2.43
CA ALA A 11 2.02 -7.89 1.17
C ALA A 11 1.14 -8.27 -0.05
N ILE A 12 0.45 -9.42 0.02
CA ILE A 12 -0.48 -9.85 -1.05
C ILE A 12 -1.68 -8.90 -1.14
N ILE A 13 -2.33 -8.60 0.00
CA ILE A 13 -3.53 -7.73 0.02
C ILE A 13 -3.19 -6.34 -0.54
N SER A 14 -2.09 -5.73 -0.09
CA SER A 14 -1.67 -4.42 -0.58
C SER A 14 -1.30 -4.46 -2.06
N SER A 15 -0.69 -5.55 -2.56
CA SER A 15 -0.40 -5.71 -3.99
C SER A 15 -1.68 -5.84 -4.83
N ILE A 16 -2.68 -6.58 -4.33
CA ILE A 16 -3.98 -6.70 -4.99
C ILE A 16 -4.70 -5.34 -5.01
N LEU A 17 -4.69 -4.62 -3.88
CA LEU A 17 -5.27 -3.29 -3.79
C LEU A 17 -4.60 -2.32 -4.76
N LEU A 18 -3.28 -2.37 -4.89
CA LEU A 18 -2.53 -1.56 -5.87
C LEU A 18 -2.98 -1.87 -7.31
N LEU A 19 -3.15 -3.15 -7.65
CA LEU A 19 -3.63 -3.57 -8.96
C LEU A 19 -5.06 -3.07 -9.23
N VAL A 20 -5.96 -3.19 -8.24
CA VAL A 20 -7.33 -2.65 -8.33
C VAL A 20 -7.29 -1.13 -8.55
N PHE A 21 -6.37 -0.42 -7.89
CA PHE A 21 -6.15 1.01 -8.11
C PHE A 21 -5.74 1.35 -9.53
N THR A 22 -4.77 0.62 -10.08
CA THR A 22 -4.29 0.82 -11.46
C THR A 22 -5.41 0.58 -12.47
N LEU A 23 -6.31 -0.37 -12.21
CA LEU A 23 -7.49 -0.60 -13.06
C LEU A 23 -8.50 0.54 -12.93
N LEU A 24 -8.83 0.95 -11.69
CA LEU A 24 -9.75 2.07 -11.43
C LEU A 24 -9.23 3.39 -12.04
N SER A 25 -7.91 3.62 -12.05
CA SER A 25 -7.34 4.83 -12.67
C SER A 25 -7.57 4.91 -14.19
N GLN A 26 -7.83 3.78 -14.85
CA GLN A 26 -8.16 3.75 -16.28
C GLN A 26 -9.66 3.89 -16.57
N THR A 27 -10.51 3.89 -15.53
CA THR A 27 -11.95 4.06 -15.70
C THR A 27 -12.32 5.54 -15.87
N ALA A 28 -13.21 5.82 -16.83
CA ALA A 28 -13.69 7.17 -17.07
C ALA A 28 -14.56 7.67 -15.91
N ARG A 29 -14.22 8.84 -15.37
CA ARG A 29 -14.99 9.50 -14.31
C ARG A 29 -16.15 10.26 -14.95
N THR A 30 -17.38 9.98 -14.50
CA THR A 30 -18.60 10.64 -14.98
C THR A 30 -19.39 11.20 -13.80
N ALA A 31 -20.22 12.22 -14.02
CA ALA A 31 -21.00 12.85 -12.96
C ALA A 31 -22.00 11.90 -12.26
N THR A 32 -22.29 10.75 -12.87
CA THR A 32 -23.19 9.71 -12.36
C THR A 32 -22.49 8.56 -11.65
N ASN A 33 -21.15 8.51 -11.63
CA ASN A 33 -20.42 7.39 -11.05
C ASN A 33 -19.71 7.78 -9.73
N ASN A 34 -19.89 6.97 -8.69
CA ASN A 34 -19.28 7.18 -7.36
C ASN A 34 -17.82 6.66 -7.32
N ILE A 35 -17.11 6.70 -8.45
CA ILE A 35 -15.76 6.12 -8.57
C ILE A 35 -14.76 6.87 -7.68
N ASN A 36 -14.93 8.18 -7.52
CA ASN A 36 -14.07 8.98 -6.65
C ASN A 36 -14.20 8.58 -5.17
N ASP A 37 -15.42 8.35 -4.69
CA ASP A 37 -15.65 7.94 -3.30
C ASP A 37 -15.08 6.55 -3.04
N ILE A 38 -15.34 5.62 -3.96
CA ILE A 38 -14.80 4.25 -3.91
C ILE A 38 -13.27 4.30 -3.90
N ALA A 39 -12.65 5.07 -4.80
CA ALA A 39 -11.21 5.24 -4.83
C ALA A 39 -10.68 5.82 -3.51
N GLY A 40 -11.36 6.80 -2.90
CA GLY A 40 -10.98 7.35 -1.60
C GLY A 40 -10.97 6.31 -0.47
N TYR A 41 -12.02 5.48 -0.37
CA TYR A 41 -12.09 4.40 0.62
C TYR A 41 -11.01 3.34 0.40
N LEU A 42 -10.81 2.91 -0.85
CA LEU A 42 -9.74 1.97 -1.17
C LEU A 42 -8.36 2.54 -0.86
N MET A 43 -8.16 3.86 -0.99
CA MET A 43 -6.85 4.51 -0.79
C MET A 43 -6.50 4.47 0.69
N THR A 44 -7.50 4.76 1.53
CA THR A 44 -7.38 4.67 2.98
C THR A 44 -7.10 3.24 3.42
N LEU A 45 -7.83 2.26 2.86
CA LEU A 45 -7.60 0.84 3.14
C LEU A 45 -6.19 0.38 2.70
N TYR A 46 -5.72 0.84 1.53
CA TYR A 46 -4.38 0.59 1.04
C TYR A 46 -3.32 1.14 2.00
N LEU A 47 -3.46 2.38 2.44
CA LEU A 47 -2.52 3.00 3.39
C LEU A 47 -2.45 2.23 4.71
N VAL A 48 -3.60 1.84 5.26
CA VAL A 48 -3.67 1.05 6.50
C VAL A 48 -3.01 -0.32 6.33
N THR A 49 -3.30 -1.01 5.23
CA THR A 49 -2.73 -2.35 4.96
C THR A 49 -1.22 -2.30 4.75
N VAL A 50 -0.70 -1.31 4.03
CA VAL A 50 0.74 -1.11 3.82
C VAL A 50 1.43 -0.80 5.14
N THR A 51 0.84 0.05 5.98
CA THR A 51 1.39 0.40 7.31
C THR A 51 1.44 -0.82 8.22
N LEU A 52 0.34 -1.59 8.31
CA LEU A 52 0.30 -2.83 9.08
C LEU A 52 1.27 -3.89 8.52
N GLY A 53 1.37 -3.99 7.20
CA GLY A 53 2.32 -4.87 6.51
C GLY A 53 3.78 -4.56 6.88
N LEU A 54 4.14 -3.28 6.98
CA LEU A 54 5.46 -2.86 7.45
C LEU A 54 5.67 -3.24 8.92
N VAL A 55 4.72 -2.94 9.81
CA VAL A 55 4.83 -3.28 11.25
C VAL A 55 5.03 -4.78 11.43
N PHE A 56 4.23 -5.61 10.75
CA PHE A 56 4.39 -7.07 10.81
C PHE A 56 5.68 -7.57 10.17
N SER A 57 6.18 -6.89 9.14
CA SER A 57 7.48 -7.21 8.54
C SER A 57 8.63 -6.95 9.51
N ILE A 58 8.64 -5.82 10.21
CA ILE A 58 9.63 -5.50 11.24
C ILE A 58 9.57 -6.53 12.38
N LEU A 59 8.37 -6.87 12.86
CA LEU A 59 8.19 -7.89 13.89
C LEU A 59 8.64 -9.29 13.43
N SER A 60 8.54 -9.59 12.14
CA SER A 60 8.97 -10.87 11.57
C SER A 60 10.48 -11.04 11.50
N ILE A 61 11.28 -9.98 11.64
CA ILE A 61 12.76 -10.04 11.57
C ILE A 61 13.34 -11.02 12.59
N LYS A 62 12.73 -11.12 13.79
CA LYS A 62 13.16 -12.02 14.87
C LYS A 62 12.78 -13.49 14.64
N GLU A 63 11.94 -13.80 13.64
CA GLU A 63 11.54 -15.18 13.34
C GLU A 63 12.62 -15.92 12.51
N PRO A 64 12.72 -17.26 12.62
CA PRO A 64 13.71 -18.07 11.91
C PRO A 64 13.60 -17.97 10.38
N TYR A 65 14.66 -18.40 9.68
CA TYR A 65 14.79 -18.32 8.23
C TYR A 65 13.62 -19.03 7.50
N HIS A 66 12.94 -18.31 6.62
CA HIS A 66 11.92 -18.87 5.73
C HIS A 66 11.73 -17.95 4.51
N TRP A 67 11.58 -18.50 3.31
CA TRP A 67 11.45 -17.71 2.08
C TRP A 67 10.32 -16.66 2.12
N LYS A 68 9.13 -17.05 2.61
CA LYS A 68 7.97 -16.15 2.82
C LYS A 68 8.26 -14.92 3.67
N LYS A 69 9.19 -15.02 4.63
CA LYS A 69 9.61 -13.89 5.46
C LYS A 69 10.32 -12.84 4.61
N TYR A 70 11.33 -13.24 3.84
CA TYR A 70 12.10 -12.31 3.01
C TYR A 70 11.25 -11.67 1.92
N VAL A 71 10.37 -12.45 1.29
CA VAL A 71 9.42 -11.92 0.29
C VAL A 71 8.46 -10.93 0.95
N GLY A 72 7.87 -11.27 2.09
CA GLY A 72 6.95 -10.38 2.82
C GLY A 72 7.64 -9.09 3.27
N ILE A 73 8.85 -9.18 3.82
CA ILE A 73 9.64 -8.01 4.22
C ILE A 73 9.95 -7.14 2.99
N GLY A 74 10.47 -7.73 1.92
CA GLY A 74 10.85 -7.01 0.70
C GLY A 74 9.68 -6.25 0.09
N ILE A 75 8.54 -6.92 -0.11
CA ILE A 75 7.35 -6.29 -0.72
C ILE A 75 6.78 -5.20 0.18
N ASN A 76 6.63 -5.44 1.49
CA ASN A 76 6.04 -4.44 2.39
C ASN A 76 6.95 -3.20 2.53
N ILE A 77 8.27 -3.37 2.60
CA ILE A 77 9.21 -2.25 2.62
C ILE A 77 9.12 -1.48 1.30
N PHE A 78 9.16 -2.18 0.17
CA PHE A 78 9.06 -1.56 -1.15
C PHE A 78 7.76 -0.75 -1.29
N LEU A 79 6.61 -1.35 -0.98
CA LEU A 79 5.31 -0.67 -1.07
C LEU A 79 5.23 0.53 -0.12
N PHE A 80 5.77 0.42 1.10
CA PHE A 80 5.79 1.53 2.04
C PHE A 80 6.64 2.70 1.54
N VAL A 81 7.86 2.43 1.05
CA VAL A 81 8.76 3.47 0.51
C VAL A 81 8.14 4.14 -0.70
N MET A 82 7.62 3.36 -1.66
CA MET A 82 6.97 3.91 -2.85
C MET A 82 5.75 4.76 -2.51
N THR A 83 4.94 4.31 -1.54
CA THR A 83 3.79 5.07 -1.05
C THR A 83 4.22 6.38 -0.38
N GLY A 84 5.28 6.34 0.43
CA GLY A 84 5.85 7.53 1.07
C GLY A 84 6.36 8.56 0.06
N ILE A 85 7.08 8.11 -0.98
CA ILE A 85 7.54 8.96 -2.08
C ILE A 85 6.36 9.58 -2.81
N ALA A 86 5.33 8.79 -3.14
CA ALA A 86 4.14 9.28 -3.83
C ALA A 86 3.41 10.36 -3.00
N ILE A 87 3.23 10.14 -1.69
CA ILE A 87 2.60 11.14 -0.80
C ILE A 87 3.44 12.42 -0.74
N ALA A 88 4.77 12.30 -0.59
CA ALA A 88 5.66 13.45 -0.52
C ALA A 88 5.62 14.28 -1.83
N GLY A 89 5.63 13.61 -2.99
CA GLY A 89 5.50 14.28 -4.29
C GLY A 89 4.17 15.03 -4.43
N ASN A 90 3.05 14.38 -4.10
CA ASN A 90 1.74 15.05 -4.13
C ASN A 90 1.67 16.24 -3.16
N LEU A 91 2.30 16.13 -1.98
CA LEU A 91 2.34 17.22 -1.01
C LEU A 91 3.17 18.40 -1.52
N GLN A 92 4.30 18.13 -2.19
CA GLN A 92 5.12 19.16 -2.82
C GLN A 92 4.34 19.89 -3.92
N ASP A 93 3.67 19.16 -4.82
CA ASP A 93 2.84 19.74 -5.89
C ASP A 93 1.75 20.65 -5.31
N MET A 94 1.14 20.25 -4.19
CA MET A 94 0.15 21.08 -3.49
C MET A 94 0.78 22.36 -2.93
N VAL A 95 1.94 22.27 -2.28
CA VAL A 95 2.62 23.45 -1.73
C VAL A 95 3.01 24.42 -2.84
N GLU A 96 3.54 23.93 -3.96
CA GLU A 96 3.90 24.74 -5.13
C GLU A 96 2.67 25.41 -5.77
N ALA A 97 1.50 24.77 -5.75
CA ALA A 97 0.28 25.36 -6.27
C ALA A 97 -0.25 26.55 -5.43
N PHE A 98 0.18 26.68 -4.17
CA PHE A 98 -0.22 27.75 -3.25
C PHE A 98 0.90 28.75 -2.91
N SER A 99 2.12 28.57 -3.45
CA SER A 99 3.25 29.50 -3.33
C SER A 99 3.28 30.49 -4.49
#